data_AF-A0A2G4T118-F1
#
_entry.id   AF-A0A2G4T118-F1
#
_cell.length_a   1.000
_cell.length_b   1.000
_cell.length_c   1.000
_cell.angle_alpha   90.00
_cell.angle_beta   90.00
_cell.angle_gamma   90.00
#
_symmetry.space_group_name_H-M   'P 1'
#
loop_
_entity.id
_entity.type
_entity.pdbx_description
1 polymer ?
#
loop_
_entity_poly.entity_id
_entity_poly.type
_entity_poly.pdbx_seq_one_letter_code
_entity_poly.pdbx_strand_id
1 'polypeptide(L)'
;MYTNWSSNSATFTTLKWYRVDTIASFLHELRQYIINTPGKFSATYLPKPPKSELPASVNERFPGAEGWLCEAIGDWNAKFDCLLLAANVMVNVNRLDRKYPEYKTAGDAEYYCILSINELLHMIASPELGEVIKQSAFEQRYALEWYDDAEDAKSIRLGFSRLPSFSSNDDLISKVKNGPSGELAHNDQKFDE
;
A
#
# COMPACT_ATOMS: atom_id res chain seq x y z
N MET A 1 -17.04 -5.40 10.72
CA MET A 1 -16.29 -4.61 11.72
C MET A 1 -14.91 -5.21 11.93
N TYR A 2 -13.90 -4.41 12.28
CA TYR A 2 -12.57 -4.94 12.61
C TYR A 2 -12.55 -5.52 14.04
N THR A 3 -12.26 -6.81 14.19
CA THR A 3 -12.33 -7.54 15.48
C THR A 3 -11.22 -7.14 16.44
N ASN A 4 -10.06 -6.75 15.90
CA ASN A 4 -8.82 -6.50 16.62
C ASN A 4 -8.32 -5.06 16.49
N TRP A 5 -9.21 -4.13 16.13
CA TRP A 5 -8.91 -2.70 15.93
C TRP A 5 -8.17 -2.09 17.12
N SER A 6 -8.69 -2.26 18.34
CA SER A 6 -8.12 -1.67 19.56
C SER A 6 -6.69 -2.12 19.87
N SER A 7 -6.31 -3.34 19.47
CA SER A 7 -4.96 -3.88 19.65
C SER A 7 -3.93 -3.28 18.69
N ASN A 8 -4.36 -2.94 17.47
CA ASN A 8 -3.46 -2.66 16.35
C ASN A 8 -3.56 -1.21 15.81
N SER A 9 -4.56 -0.43 16.24
CA SER A 9 -4.86 0.88 15.62
C SER A 9 -3.94 2.03 16.03
N ALA A 10 -3.29 1.95 17.19
CA ALA A 10 -2.53 3.07 17.78
C ALA A 10 -1.52 3.71 16.80
N THR A 11 -0.83 2.89 16.01
CA THR A 11 0.16 3.37 15.03
C THR A 11 -0.51 4.10 13.87
N PHE A 12 -1.50 3.50 13.19
CA PHE A 12 -2.01 4.07 11.94
C PHE A 12 -3.06 5.17 12.13
N THR A 13 -3.71 5.27 13.30
CA THR A 13 -4.67 6.35 13.60
C THR A 13 -4.00 7.70 13.87
N THR A 14 -2.70 7.71 14.15
CA THR A 14 -1.92 8.95 14.36
C THR A 14 -1.26 9.47 13.08
N LEU A 15 -1.23 8.66 12.03
CA LEU A 15 -0.63 9.00 10.75
C LEU A 15 -1.61 9.81 9.87
N LYS A 16 -1.05 10.68 9.03
CA LYS A 16 -1.79 11.30 7.94
C LYS A 16 -1.99 10.32 6.79
N TRP A 17 -3.25 10.19 6.38
CA TRP A 17 -3.73 9.46 5.22
C TRP A 17 -4.42 10.40 4.22
N TYR A 18 -4.33 10.09 2.93
CA TYR A 18 -4.90 10.89 1.84
C TYR A 18 -5.41 10.00 0.70
N ARG A 19 -6.56 10.34 0.12
CA ARG A 19 -7.07 9.68 -1.10
C ARG A 19 -6.22 10.09 -2.31
N VAL A 20 -5.84 9.11 -3.14
CA VAL A 20 -4.97 9.33 -4.31
C VAL A 20 -5.57 10.31 -5.32
N ASP A 21 -6.88 10.23 -5.56
CA ASP A 21 -7.60 11.13 -6.48
C ASP A 21 -7.47 12.60 -6.08
N THR A 22 -7.44 12.86 -4.79
CA THR A 22 -7.45 14.18 -4.17
C THR A 22 -6.05 14.77 -4.19
N ILE A 23 -5.01 13.96 -3.93
CA ILE A 23 -3.61 14.37 -4.10
C ILE A 23 -3.29 14.62 -5.58
N ALA A 24 -3.70 13.73 -6.49
CA ALA A 24 -3.50 13.93 -7.92
C ALA A 24 -4.18 15.20 -8.44
N SER A 25 -5.43 15.46 -8.01
CA SER A 25 -6.16 16.69 -8.34
C SER A 25 -5.41 17.94 -7.85
N PHE A 26 -4.97 17.96 -6.58
CA PHE A 26 -4.17 19.04 -6.02
C PHE A 26 -2.86 19.27 -6.80
N LEU A 27 -2.15 18.21 -7.18
CA LEU A 27 -0.92 18.29 -7.97
C LEU A 27 -1.16 18.90 -9.36
N HIS A 28 -2.28 18.57 -10.00
CA HIS A 28 -2.69 19.19 -11.25
C HIS A 28 -3.10 20.66 -11.08
N GLU A 29 -3.87 21.00 -10.05
CA GLU A 29 -4.24 22.39 -9.72
C GLU A 29 -3.00 23.26 -9.47
N LEU A 30 -2.03 22.76 -8.69
CA LEU A 30 -0.77 23.46 -8.42
C LEU A 30 0.05 23.66 -9.69
N ARG A 31 0.12 22.67 -10.58
CA ARG A 31 0.77 22.79 -11.90
C ARG A 31 0.10 23.86 -12.76
N GLN A 32 -1.24 23.90 -12.80
CA GLN A 32 -1.99 24.92 -13.54
C GLN A 32 -1.79 26.32 -12.94
N TYR A 33 -1.77 26.44 -11.61
CA TYR A 33 -1.48 27.69 -10.92
C TYR A 33 -0.09 28.24 -11.27
N ILE A 34 0.94 27.38 -11.31
CA ILE A 34 2.31 27.78 -11.72
C ILE A 34 2.31 28.26 -13.18
N ILE A 35 1.81 27.45 -14.10
CA ILE A 35 1.93 27.72 -15.55
C ILE A 35 1.07 28.92 -16.00
N ASN A 36 -0.13 29.09 -15.43
CA ASN A 36 -1.10 30.07 -15.89
C ASN A 36 -1.04 31.41 -15.14
N THR A 37 -0.07 31.63 -14.24
CA THR A 37 0.10 32.93 -13.57
C THR A 37 1.05 33.82 -14.36
N PRO A 38 0.58 34.87 -15.07
CA PRO A 38 1.41 35.69 -15.97
C PRO A 38 2.22 36.78 -15.24
N GLY A 39 2.22 36.78 -13.90
CA GLY A 39 2.73 37.88 -13.08
C GLY A 39 3.11 37.42 -11.67
N LYS A 40 3.02 38.31 -10.69
CA LYS A 40 3.42 37.98 -9.31
C LYS A 40 2.45 36.95 -8.69
N PHE A 41 2.98 35.81 -8.25
CA PHE A 41 2.25 34.82 -7.46
C PHE A 41 1.64 35.42 -6.18
N SER A 42 0.47 34.90 -5.79
CA SER A 42 -0.29 35.38 -4.64
C SER A 42 -0.69 34.21 -3.74
N ALA A 43 -0.32 34.28 -2.46
CA ALA A 43 -0.69 33.27 -1.46
C ALA A 43 -2.21 33.06 -1.32
N THR A 44 -3.03 34.03 -1.72
CA THR A 44 -4.50 33.91 -1.74
C THR A 44 -5.01 32.90 -2.78
N TYR A 45 -4.29 32.74 -3.89
CA TYR A 45 -4.69 31.85 -5.01
C TYR A 45 -3.86 30.56 -5.08
N LEU A 46 -2.86 30.40 -4.21
CA LEU A 46 -2.12 29.15 -4.08
C LEU A 46 -3.08 28.01 -3.68
N PRO A 47 -3.15 26.91 -4.45
CA PRO A 47 -3.95 25.74 -4.09
C PRO A 47 -3.60 25.24 -2.69
N LYS A 48 -4.62 24.83 -1.93
CA LYS A 48 -4.45 24.35 -0.56
C LYS A 48 -4.22 22.84 -0.57
N PRO A 49 -3.24 22.31 0.18
CA PRO A 49 -3.07 20.87 0.30
C PRO A 49 -4.36 20.25 0.85
N PRO A 50 -4.71 19.03 0.42
CA PRO A 50 -5.91 18.37 0.90
C PRO A 50 -5.82 18.09 2.39
N LYS A 51 -6.99 17.97 3.04
CA LYS A 51 -7.04 17.52 4.43
C LYS A 51 -6.72 16.04 4.48
N SER A 52 -6.06 15.64 5.56
CA SER A 52 -5.91 14.22 5.87
C SER A 52 -7.17 13.69 6.53
N GLU A 53 -7.53 12.45 6.20
CA GLU A 53 -8.68 11.73 6.75
C GLU A 53 -8.34 10.23 6.87
N LEU A 54 -8.83 9.55 7.90
CA LEU A 54 -8.54 8.14 8.12
C LEU A 54 -9.38 7.26 7.17
N PRO A 55 -8.79 6.30 6.43
CA PRO A 55 -9.49 5.53 5.40
C PRO A 55 -10.44 4.45 5.94
N ALA A 56 -10.42 4.20 7.25
CA ALA A 56 -11.15 3.11 7.89
C ALA A 56 -11.51 3.50 9.33
N SER A 57 -12.49 2.83 9.90
CA SER A 57 -12.82 2.88 11.32
C SER A 57 -13.14 1.47 11.83
N VAL A 58 -13.32 1.28 13.13
CA VAL A 58 -13.73 -0.03 13.67
C VAL A 58 -15.00 -0.59 13.00
N ASN A 59 -15.90 0.31 12.56
CA ASN A 59 -17.18 -0.01 11.94
C ASN A 59 -17.17 0.12 10.41
N GLU A 60 -16.12 0.68 9.81
CA GLU A 60 -16.03 0.97 8.37
C GLU A 60 -14.75 0.36 7.80
N ARG A 61 -14.91 -0.63 6.92
CA ARG A 61 -13.79 -1.30 6.28
C ARG A 61 -13.04 -0.32 5.38
N PHE A 62 -11.72 -0.47 5.28
CA PHE A 62 -10.93 0.28 4.31
C PHE A 62 -11.51 0.09 2.89
N PRO A 63 -11.70 1.15 2.09
CA PRO A 63 -12.39 1.07 0.80
C PRO A 63 -11.57 0.29 -0.25
N GLY A 64 -12.11 -0.85 -0.69
CA GLY A 64 -11.42 -1.76 -1.63
C GLY A 64 -11.20 -1.22 -3.05
N ALA A 65 -12.02 -0.26 -3.50
CA ALA A 65 -11.92 0.33 -4.84
C ALA A 65 -10.91 1.49 -4.93
N GLU A 66 -10.43 2.01 -3.80
CA GLU A 66 -9.67 3.26 -3.74
C GLU A 66 -8.19 3.03 -3.43
N GLY A 67 -7.35 3.92 -3.97
CA GLY A 67 -5.94 4.02 -3.60
C GLY A 67 -5.73 5.12 -2.58
N TRP A 68 -4.92 4.85 -1.56
CA TRP A 68 -4.58 5.80 -0.50
C TRP A 68 -3.07 5.93 -0.32
N LEU A 69 -2.65 7.11 0.10
CA LEU A 69 -1.28 7.43 0.47
C LEU A 69 -1.22 7.63 1.99
N CYS A 70 -0.14 7.18 2.62
CA CYS A 70 0.12 7.34 4.05
C CYS A 70 1.47 8.02 4.25
N GLU A 71 1.57 8.99 5.16
CA GLU A 71 2.80 9.78 5.33
C GLU A 71 4.04 8.97 5.76
N ALA A 72 3.84 7.78 6.33
CA ALA A 72 4.91 6.89 6.80
C ALA A 72 5.17 5.68 5.89
N ILE A 73 4.70 5.72 4.64
CA ILE A 73 4.89 4.65 3.65
C ILE A 73 5.56 5.25 2.41
N GLY A 74 6.70 4.66 2.02
CA GLY A 74 7.50 5.12 0.88
C GLY A 74 8.09 6.52 1.06
N ASP A 75 8.52 7.13 -0.05
CA ASP A 75 9.22 8.42 -0.06
C ASP A 75 8.32 9.59 -0.51
N TRP A 76 7.07 9.31 -0.94
CA TRP A 76 6.18 10.33 -1.52
C TRP A 76 5.95 11.51 -0.57
N ASN A 77 5.77 11.29 0.74
CA ASN A 77 5.42 12.36 1.67
C ASN A 77 6.56 13.37 1.86
N ALA A 78 7.81 12.90 1.94
CA ALA A 78 8.97 13.79 2.04
C ALA A 78 9.08 14.69 0.80
N LYS A 79 8.82 14.14 -0.39
CA LYS A 79 8.77 14.91 -1.65
C LYS A 79 7.57 15.85 -1.70
N PHE A 80 6.43 15.46 -1.15
CA PHE A 80 5.24 16.29 -1.03
C PHE A 80 5.49 17.49 -0.09
N ASP A 81 6.10 17.28 1.06
CA ASP A 81 6.48 18.36 2.00
C ASP A 81 7.51 19.31 1.36
N CYS A 82 8.49 18.81 0.61
CA CYS A 82 9.43 19.63 -0.15
C CYS A 82 8.74 20.45 -1.27
N LEU A 83 7.75 19.87 -1.96
CA LEU A 83 6.92 20.60 -2.92
C LEU A 83 6.10 21.72 -2.25
N LEU A 84 5.43 21.43 -1.13
CA LEU A 84 4.67 22.45 -0.39
C LEU A 84 5.58 23.57 0.15
N LEU A 85 6.81 23.24 0.56
CA LEU A 85 7.83 24.19 0.95
C LEU A 85 8.23 25.10 -0.21
N ALA A 86 8.58 24.54 -1.38
CA ALA A 86 8.97 25.29 -2.57
C ALA A 86 7.81 26.17 -3.08
N ALA A 87 6.60 25.64 -3.13
CA ALA A 87 5.39 26.39 -3.51
C ALA A 87 5.11 27.57 -2.58
N ASN A 88 5.42 27.45 -1.28
CA ASN A 88 5.34 28.56 -0.33
C ASN A 88 6.46 29.60 -0.53
N VAL A 89 7.65 29.21 -0.97
CA VAL A 89 8.76 30.12 -1.28
C VAL A 89 8.45 30.95 -2.54
N MET A 90 7.83 30.36 -3.57
CA MET A 90 7.38 31.09 -4.76
C MET A 90 6.48 32.30 -4.42
N VAL A 91 5.51 32.13 -3.52
CA VAL A 91 4.62 33.23 -3.07
C VAL A 91 5.26 34.14 -2.00
N ASN A 92 6.31 33.69 -1.32
CA ASN A 92 7.01 34.42 -0.26
C ASN A 92 8.53 34.44 -0.53
N VAL A 93 8.94 35.17 -1.57
CA VAL A 93 10.34 35.19 -2.09
C VAL A 93 11.38 35.55 -1.02
N ASN A 94 11.00 36.33 0.00
CA ASN A 94 11.85 36.64 1.17
C ASN A 94 12.26 35.40 1.99
N ARG A 95 11.65 34.23 1.77
CA ARG A 95 12.10 32.97 2.37
C ARG A 95 13.42 32.47 1.80
N LEU A 96 13.83 32.91 0.60
CA LEU A 96 15.10 32.53 -0.03
C LEU A 96 16.33 32.92 0.80
N ASP A 97 16.20 33.92 1.69
CA ASP A 97 17.24 34.31 2.67
C ASP A 97 17.67 33.15 3.60
N ARG A 98 16.84 32.10 3.70
CA ARG A 98 17.14 30.85 4.44
C ARG A 98 18.11 29.93 3.70
N LYS A 99 18.48 30.23 2.45
CA LYS A 99 19.47 29.51 1.62
C LYS A 99 19.15 28.03 1.44
N TYR A 100 18.00 27.75 0.82
CA TYR A 100 17.62 26.39 0.41
C TYR A 100 18.69 25.79 -0.53
N PRO A 101 19.06 24.50 -0.38
CA PRO A 101 20.08 23.89 -1.22
C PRO A 101 19.62 23.67 -2.67
N GLU A 102 18.34 23.41 -2.91
CA GLU A 102 17.78 23.03 -4.22
C GLU A 102 17.53 24.21 -5.16
N TYR A 103 17.19 25.39 -4.62
CA TYR A 103 16.77 26.56 -5.40
C TYR A 103 17.23 27.88 -4.75
N LYS A 104 17.69 28.83 -5.57
CA LYS A 104 18.26 30.12 -5.14
C LYS A 104 17.41 31.32 -5.55
N THR A 105 16.61 31.17 -6.60
CA THR A 105 15.70 32.19 -7.14
C THR A 105 14.24 31.74 -7.04
N ALA A 106 13.29 32.65 -7.29
CA ALA A 106 11.88 32.30 -7.40
C ALA A 106 11.62 31.35 -8.58
N GLY A 107 12.24 31.62 -9.74
CA GLY A 107 12.14 30.77 -10.92
C GLY A 107 12.73 29.37 -10.73
N ASP A 108 13.81 29.24 -9.95
CA ASP A 108 14.34 27.93 -9.56
C ASP A 108 13.31 27.15 -8.73
N ALA A 109 12.60 27.81 -7.81
CA ALA A 109 11.57 27.19 -6.98
C ALA A 109 10.32 26.80 -7.79
N GLU A 110 9.92 27.62 -8.77
CA GLU A 110 8.87 27.28 -9.74
C GLU A 110 9.23 26.04 -10.56
N TYR A 111 10.44 26.00 -11.11
CA TYR A 111 10.95 24.87 -11.89
C TYR A 111 11.04 23.60 -11.04
N TYR A 112 11.55 23.72 -9.81
CA TYR A 112 11.57 22.62 -8.83
C TYR A 112 10.16 22.10 -8.56
N CYS A 113 9.17 22.97 -8.34
CA CYS A 113 7.78 22.55 -8.15
C CYS A 113 7.23 21.75 -9.34
N ILE A 114 7.49 22.19 -10.59
CA ILE A 114 7.04 21.47 -11.79
C ILE A 114 7.66 20.06 -11.87
N LEU A 115 8.96 19.94 -11.56
CA LEU A 115 9.64 18.64 -11.50
C LEU A 115 9.09 17.74 -10.39
N SER A 116 8.98 18.24 -9.15
CA SER A 116 8.43 17.48 -8.01
C SER A 116 6.98 17.06 -8.23
N ILE A 117 6.15 17.90 -8.84
CA ILE A 117 4.79 17.51 -9.24
C ILE A 117 4.83 16.33 -10.23
N ASN A 118 5.75 16.36 -11.20
CA ASN A 118 5.86 15.27 -12.17
C ASN A 118 6.35 13.96 -11.52
N GLU A 119 7.32 14.06 -10.61
CA GLU A 119 7.83 12.91 -9.86
C GLU A 119 6.74 12.30 -8.95
N LEU A 120 5.97 13.13 -8.22
CA LEU A 120 4.87 12.67 -7.38
C LEU A 120 3.74 12.02 -8.17
N LEU A 121 3.40 12.57 -9.35
CA LEU A 121 2.42 11.93 -10.25
C LEU A 121 2.93 10.59 -10.79
N HIS A 122 4.23 10.45 -11.07
CA HIS A 122 4.85 9.17 -11.42
C HIS A 122 4.79 8.19 -10.25
N MET A 123 5.14 8.62 -9.03
CA MET A 123 5.05 7.80 -7.81
C MET A 123 3.64 7.24 -7.56
N ILE A 124 2.61 8.05 -7.81
CA ILE A 124 1.21 7.66 -7.72
C ILE A 124 0.81 6.67 -8.83
N ALA A 125 1.35 6.84 -10.05
CA ALA A 125 1.00 6.06 -11.22
C ALA A 125 1.75 4.71 -11.34
N SER A 126 2.85 4.53 -10.60
CA SER A 126 3.76 3.37 -10.64
C SER A 126 3.50 2.37 -9.51
N PRO A 127 2.80 1.24 -9.75
CA PRO A 127 2.55 0.22 -8.72
C PRO A 127 3.83 -0.38 -8.14
N GLU A 128 4.92 -0.42 -8.92
CA GLU A 128 6.23 -0.96 -8.55
C GLU A 128 6.93 -0.18 -7.43
N LEU A 129 6.53 1.08 -7.19
CA LEU A 129 7.08 1.90 -6.10
C LEU A 129 6.36 1.67 -4.76
N GLY A 130 5.19 1.01 -4.76
CA GLY A 130 4.51 0.58 -3.52
C GLY A 130 3.93 1.70 -2.64
N GLU A 131 3.96 2.94 -3.10
CA GLU A 131 3.48 4.15 -2.40
C GLU A 131 1.95 4.07 -2.12
N VAL A 132 1.18 3.56 -3.08
CA VAL A 132 -0.29 3.50 -3.02
C VAL A 132 -0.77 2.23 -2.30
N ILE A 133 -1.39 2.42 -1.15
CA ILE A 133 -2.02 1.37 -0.35
C ILE A 133 -3.47 1.13 -0.79
N LYS A 134 -3.81 -0.16 -0.91
CA LYS A 134 -5.18 -0.68 -1.09
C LYS A 134 -5.59 -1.48 0.15
N GLN A 135 -6.89 -1.76 0.29
CA GLN A 135 -7.49 -2.49 1.40
C GLN A 135 -6.68 -3.71 1.87
N SER A 136 -6.33 -4.65 0.98
CA SER A 136 -5.60 -5.86 1.36
C SER A 136 -4.20 -5.56 1.94
N ALA A 137 -3.49 -4.58 1.38
CA ALA A 137 -2.19 -4.16 1.89
C ALA A 137 -2.28 -3.43 3.23
N PHE A 138 -3.35 -2.66 3.45
CA PHE A 138 -3.66 -2.03 4.75
C PHE A 138 -3.96 -3.09 5.81
N GLU A 139 -4.88 -4.01 5.53
CA GLU A 139 -5.30 -5.07 6.45
C GLU A 139 -4.12 -6.00 6.80
N GLN A 140 -3.31 -6.38 5.80
CA GLN A 140 -2.10 -7.18 6.02
C GLN A 140 -1.04 -6.41 6.84
N ARG A 141 -0.77 -5.14 6.52
CA ARG A 141 0.29 -4.34 7.18
C ARG A 141 0.03 -4.12 8.67
N TYR A 142 -1.23 -3.99 9.06
CA TYR A 142 -1.64 -3.75 10.45
C TYR A 142 -2.27 -4.97 11.11
N ALA A 143 -2.16 -6.15 10.49
CA ALA A 143 -2.75 -7.41 10.94
C ALA A 143 -4.23 -7.26 11.37
N LEU A 144 -5.02 -6.53 10.59
CA LEU A 144 -6.43 -6.24 10.89
C LEU A 144 -7.34 -7.31 10.28
N GLU A 145 -8.27 -7.80 11.08
CA GLU A 145 -9.23 -8.84 10.69
C GLU A 145 -10.63 -8.23 10.58
N TRP A 146 -11.20 -8.20 9.37
CA TRP A 146 -12.57 -7.75 9.14
C TRP A 146 -13.55 -8.91 9.26
N TYR A 147 -14.49 -8.77 10.19
CA TYR A 147 -15.65 -9.65 10.34
C TYR A 147 -16.85 -9.13 9.55
N ASP A 148 -17.50 -10.01 8.78
CA ASP A 148 -18.72 -9.73 8.02
C ASP A 148 -19.75 -10.85 8.21
N ASP A 149 -20.85 -10.54 8.91
CA ASP A 149 -21.97 -11.46 9.15
C ASP A 149 -22.53 -12.07 7.85
N ALA A 150 -22.40 -11.35 6.72
CA ALA A 150 -22.93 -11.78 5.42
C ALA A 150 -22.03 -12.81 4.70
N GLU A 151 -20.75 -12.93 5.05
CA GLU A 151 -19.85 -13.95 4.49
C GLU A 151 -19.90 -15.26 5.28
N ASP A 152 -19.96 -15.18 6.61
CA ASP A 152 -20.12 -16.35 7.49
C ASP A 152 -21.44 -17.09 7.21
N ALA A 153 -22.54 -16.37 6.99
CA ALA A 153 -23.83 -16.95 6.63
C ALA A 153 -23.80 -17.74 5.30
N LYS A 154 -22.88 -17.41 4.37
CA LYS A 154 -22.66 -18.17 3.13
C LYS A 154 -21.80 -19.41 3.38
N SER A 155 -20.74 -19.27 4.18
CA SER A 155 -19.85 -20.38 4.58
C SER A 155 -20.62 -21.48 5.32
N ILE A 156 -21.53 -21.11 6.24
CA ILE A 156 -22.37 -22.05 6.99
C ILE A 156 -23.38 -22.78 6.05
N ARG A 157 -23.91 -22.11 5.02
CA ARG A 157 -24.83 -22.73 4.05
C ARG A 157 -24.17 -23.69 3.07
N LEU A 158 -22.87 -23.57 2.82
CA LEU A 158 -22.11 -24.47 1.94
C LEU A 158 -21.38 -25.61 2.70
N GLY A 159 -21.32 -25.54 4.04
CA GLY A 159 -20.52 -26.44 4.88
C GLY A 159 -21.12 -27.81 5.25
N PHE A 160 -22.42 -28.06 5.05
CA PHE A 160 -23.08 -29.30 5.49
C PHE A 160 -23.40 -30.28 4.36
N SER A 161 -22.37 -30.88 3.72
CA SER A 161 -22.57 -31.96 2.72
C SER A 161 -21.38 -32.92 2.53
N ARG A 162 -20.67 -33.27 3.62
CA ARG A 162 -19.79 -34.46 3.64
C ARG A 162 -19.81 -35.18 5.00
N LEU A 163 -20.81 -36.04 5.18
CA LEU A 163 -20.64 -37.22 6.04
C LEU A 163 -19.87 -38.29 5.25
N PRO A 164 -18.81 -38.90 5.78
CA PRO A 164 -18.19 -40.05 5.14
C PRO A 164 -19.10 -41.28 5.29
N SER A 165 -19.59 -41.80 4.17
CA SER A 165 -20.34 -43.06 4.12
C SER A 165 -19.39 -44.22 4.39
N PHE A 166 -19.45 -44.80 5.59
CA PHE A 166 -18.87 -46.12 5.84
C PHE A 166 -19.59 -47.16 4.99
N SER A 167 -18.84 -47.88 4.16
CA SER A 167 -19.30 -49.12 3.52
C SER A 167 -18.26 -50.20 3.75
N SER A 168 -18.52 -51.06 4.72
CA SER A 168 -17.81 -52.34 4.84
C SER A 168 -18.13 -53.21 3.63
N ASN A 169 -17.17 -54.02 3.20
CA ASN A 169 -17.39 -55.40 2.77
C ASN A 169 -16.04 -56.12 2.68
N ASP A 170 -15.93 -57.22 3.42
CA ASP A 170 -14.84 -58.19 3.35
C ASP A 170 -15.06 -59.21 2.22
N ASP A 171 -14.06 -60.08 2.07
CA ASP A 171 -13.95 -61.32 1.29
C ASP A 171 -13.22 -61.23 -0.07
N LEU A 172 -12.37 -62.18 -0.48
CA LEU A 172 -11.40 -63.13 0.11
C LEU A 172 -10.93 -64.02 -1.08
N ILE A 173 -9.74 -64.63 -1.00
CA ILE A 173 -9.29 -65.83 -1.78
C ILE A 173 -8.94 -65.62 -3.29
N SER A 174 -7.83 -66.13 -3.85
CA SER A 174 -6.59 -66.73 -3.30
C SER A 174 -5.51 -67.05 -4.36
N LYS A 175 -4.23 -67.22 -3.91
CA LYS A 175 -3.16 -68.14 -4.42
C LYS A 175 -2.60 -67.90 -5.86
N VAL A 176 -1.37 -68.27 -6.26
CA VAL A 176 -0.19 -69.00 -5.70
C VAL A 176 1.07 -68.49 -6.48
N LYS A 177 2.20 -68.06 -5.87
CA LYS A 177 3.33 -68.77 -5.22
C LYS A 177 4.44 -69.27 -6.17
N ASN A 178 5.67 -68.71 -6.08
CA ASN A 178 7.00 -69.37 -6.04
C ASN A 178 8.16 -68.34 -6.10
N GLY A 179 9.23 -68.52 -5.30
CA GLY A 179 10.51 -67.75 -5.34
C GLY A 179 11.69 -68.63 -5.79
N PRO A 180 12.95 -68.49 -5.28
CA PRO A 180 13.51 -67.49 -4.34
C PRO A 180 15.00 -67.05 -4.60
N SER A 181 15.58 -66.30 -3.64
CA SER A 181 17.01 -66.27 -3.20
C SER A 181 18.08 -65.36 -3.83
N GLY A 182 19.02 -64.90 -2.96
CA GLY A 182 20.23 -64.08 -3.23
C GLY A 182 20.05 -62.61 -2.82
N GLU A 183 20.35 -62.12 -1.61
CA GLU A 183 21.38 -62.36 -0.58
C GLU A 183 22.77 -61.71 -0.84
N LEU A 184 23.20 -60.86 0.12
CA LEU A 184 24.55 -60.31 0.37
C LEU A 184 25.17 -59.33 -0.68
N ALA A 185 26.10 -58.43 -0.35
CA ALA A 185 26.42 -57.66 0.89
C ALA A 185 27.50 -56.58 0.59
N HIS A 186 27.56 -55.54 1.43
CA HIS A 186 28.75 -54.75 1.85
C HIS A 186 29.73 -54.07 0.85
N ASN A 187 30.02 -52.79 1.17
CA ASN A 187 31.34 -52.12 1.17
C ASN A 187 32.02 -51.79 -0.19
N ASP A 188 32.94 -50.80 -0.32
CA ASP A 188 33.53 -49.88 0.69
C ASP A 188 33.94 -48.50 0.12
N GLN A 189 34.52 -47.67 1.00
CA GLN A 189 34.98 -46.27 0.83
C GLN A 189 36.08 -45.99 -0.21
N LYS A 190 36.14 -44.75 -0.73
CA LYS A 190 37.24 -43.73 -0.66
C LYS A 190 37.06 -42.65 -1.78
N PHE A 191 37.34 -41.34 -1.59
CA PHE A 191 38.65 -40.67 -1.37
C PHE A 191 39.68 -41.09 -2.45
N ASP A 192 40.57 -40.29 -3.02
CA ASP A 192 40.87 -38.85 -2.98
C ASP A 192 40.88 -38.37 -4.45
N GLU A 193 40.84 -37.08 -4.82
CA GLU A 193 40.99 -35.83 -4.05
C GLU A 193 39.71 -34.98 -4.10
#